data_AF-A0A1V5RBJ1-F1
#
_entry.id   AF-A0A1V5RBJ1-F1
#
_cell.length_a   1.000
_cell.length_b   1.000
_cell.length_c   1.000
_cell.angle_alpha   90.00
_cell.angle_beta   90.00
_cell.angle_gamma   90.00
#
_symmetry.space_group_name_H-M   'P 1'
#
loop_
_entity.id
_entity.type
_entity.pdbx_description
1 polymer ?
#
loop_
_entity_poly.entity_id
_entity_poly.type
_entity_poly.pdbx_seq_one_letter_code
_entity_poly.pdbx_strand_id
1 'polypeptide(L)'
;MYNNMKKVLLQSLIIALIPLGLFFCLYKIVLAEDLSAQLKGRILLQVESHGEAWYINPDNGQRYYLGRPADAFNLMRTLGLGISNADFDKYSGAAPKRLAGKILLKVQDKGQAYYVNPVDLKFHYLGRPADAFAIMKMLGLGISNQNLNKIAVRSGFGQTKSQSQTEQENSNQDIQNGLLNGNGQSDGAGVVIENIATSTEDVATSTNKNETGEVDSETATTTTCYFKGEYFRNTNLIGDANLVVENEKINFDWGKSLGPTGLGRTDNFSARWTASCYFDGATYEFTATFDDGMIVYLDDEPIITSWRDNVLTKTMEKEMVITAGQHDIRVEYYKLDNFGVARLSWENVQ
;
A
#
# COMPACT_ATOMS: atom_id res chain seq x y z
N MET A 1 -49.09 -0.77 76.12
CA MET A 1 -48.26 0.23 75.40
C MET A 1 -46.90 -0.33 74.92
N TYR A 2 -46.76 -1.65 74.68
CA TYR A 2 -45.46 -2.25 74.30
C TYR A 2 -45.36 -2.67 72.82
N ASN A 3 -46.49 -2.78 72.10
CA ASN A 3 -46.51 -3.28 70.71
C ASN A 3 -46.32 -2.19 69.63
N ASN A 4 -46.41 -0.90 69.97
CA ASN A 4 -46.22 0.18 68.99
C ASN A 4 -44.79 0.71 68.90
N MET A 5 -43.93 0.43 69.89
CA MET A 5 -42.53 0.89 69.87
C MET A 5 -41.59 0.03 69.02
N LYS A 6 -41.89 -1.26 68.80
CA LYS A 6 -41.05 -2.14 67.95
C LYS A 6 -41.23 -1.91 66.45
N LYS A 7 -42.37 -1.38 66.00
CA LYS A 7 -42.60 -1.05 64.57
C LYS A 7 -41.85 0.21 64.13
N VAL A 8 -41.72 1.21 65.00
CA VAL A 8 -41.02 2.47 64.66
C VAL A 8 -39.50 2.29 64.63
N LEU A 9 -38.94 1.43 65.49
CA LEU A 9 -37.51 1.13 65.52
C LEU A 9 -37.03 0.24 64.36
N LEU A 10 -37.88 -0.61 63.78
CA LEU A 10 -37.52 -1.45 62.63
C LEU A 10 -37.67 -0.72 61.27
N GLN A 11 -38.55 0.28 61.18
CA GLN A 11 -38.66 1.13 59.97
C GLN A 11 -37.55 2.20 59.88
N SER A 12 -36.90 2.53 61.00
CA SER A 12 -35.84 3.53 61.04
C SER A 12 -34.45 2.96 60.68
N LEU A 13 -34.25 1.64 60.72
CA LEU A 13 -32.96 1.00 60.41
C LEU A 13 -32.76 0.69 58.92
N ILE A 14 -33.82 0.72 58.11
CA ILE A 14 -33.75 0.44 56.65
C ILE A 14 -33.43 1.72 55.85
N ILE A 15 -33.61 2.91 56.43
CA ILE A 15 -33.45 4.18 55.71
C ILE A 15 -31.99 4.72 55.78
N ALA A 16 -31.16 4.23 56.71
CA ALA A 16 -29.78 4.68 56.86
C ALA A 16 -28.74 3.88 56.06
N LEU A 17 -29.14 2.83 55.31
CA LEU A 17 -28.24 1.96 54.55
C LEU A 17 -28.42 2.08 53.02
N ILE A 18 -29.12 3.13 52.56
CA ILE A 18 -29.44 3.36 51.16
C ILE A 18 -28.73 4.58 50.51
N PRO A 19 -28.10 5.55 51.20
CA PRO A 19 -27.42 6.63 50.48
C PRO A 19 -25.96 6.32 50.12
N LEU A 20 -25.43 5.11 50.38
CA LEU A 20 -24.09 4.74 49.93
C LEU A 20 -24.10 3.89 48.66
N GLY A 21 -25.11 3.03 48.47
CA GLY A 21 -25.24 2.20 47.27
C GLY A 21 -25.77 2.96 46.05
N LEU A 22 -26.72 3.88 46.25
CA LEU A 22 -27.26 4.71 45.16
C LEU A 22 -26.32 5.85 44.77
N PHE A 23 -25.49 6.36 45.69
CA PHE A 23 -24.47 7.35 45.34
C PHE A 23 -23.22 6.73 44.69
N PHE A 24 -22.91 5.46 44.97
CA PHE A 24 -21.88 4.71 44.23
C PHE A 24 -22.38 4.13 42.90
N CYS A 25 -23.69 3.87 42.75
CA CYS A 25 -24.26 3.40 41.49
C CYS A 25 -24.62 4.54 40.53
N LEU A 26 -24.75 5.78 41.01
CA LEU A 26 -24.91 6.97 40.16
C LEU A 26 -23.59 7.63 39.70
N TYR A 27 -22.42 7.20 40.20
CA TYR A 27 -21.13 7.79 39.81
C TYR A 27 -20.37 7.02 38.70
N LYS A 28 -20.90 5.88 38.23
CA LYS A 28 -20.37 5.18 37.05
C LYS A 28 -21.42 4.97 35.97
N ILE A 29 -22.17 6.02 35.65
CA ILE A 29 -22.59 6.22 34.26
C ILE A 29 -21.59 7.19 33.64
N VAL A 30 -20.32 6.77 33.58
CA VAL A 30 -19.47 7.24 32.50
C VAL A 30 -20.07 6.56 31.29
N LEU A 31 -20.84 7.32 30.50
CA LEU A 31 -21.24 6.89 29.17
C LEU A 31 -19.96 6.47 28.47
N ALA A 32 -19.82 5.18 28.16
CA ALA A 32 -18.77 4.74 27.25
C ALA A 32 -19.04 5.49 25.95
N GLU A 33 -18.27 6.56 25.73
CA GLU A 33 -18.35 7.32 24.51
C GLU A 33 -18.18 6.33 23.36
N ASP A 34 -19.08 6.40 22.37
CA ASP A 34 -19.03 5.51 21.22
C ASP A 34 -17.59 5.49 20.69
N LEU A 35 -17.00 4.30 20.58
CA LEU A 35 -15.61 4.14 20.18
C LEU A 35 -15.35 4.82 18.83
N SER A 36 -16.37 4.86 17.96
CA SER A 36 -16.34 5.65 16.73
C SER A 36 -16.10 7.13 16.99
N ALA A 37 -16.83 7.74 17.94
CA ALA A 37 -16.72 9.15 18.28
C ALA A 37 -15.32 9.51 18.82
N GLN A 38 -14.72 8.64 19.63
CA GLN A 38 -13.37 8.83 20.19
C GLN A 38 -12.27 8.76 19.13
N LEU A 39 -12.49 7.96 18.08
CA LEU A 39 -11.51 7.69 17.05
C LEU A 39 -11.75 8.49 15.77
N LYS A 40 -12.70 9.44 15.76
CA LYS A 40 -12.99 10.29 14.62
C LYS A 40 -11.74 10.97 14.07
N GLY A 41 -11.56 10.84 12.76
CA GLY A 41 -10.44 11.41 12.04
C GLY A 41 -9.12 10.66 12.21
N ARG A 42 -9.07 9.60 13.02
CA ARG A 42 -7.86 8.78 13.18
C ARG A 42 -7.74 7.80 12.02
N ILE A 43 -6.49 7.43 11.76
CA ILE A 43 -6.15 6.23 11.02
C ILE A 43 -5.87 5.14 12.05
N LEU A 44 -6.38 3.93 11.81
CA LEU A 44 -6.26 2.78 12.70
C LEU A 44 -5.54 1.66 11.98
N LEU A 45 -4.74 0.90 12.73
CA LEU A 45 -4.09 -0.31 12.25
C LEU A 45 -4.65 -1.52 12.96
N GLN A 46 -5.18 -2.44 12.17
CA GLN A 46 -5.69 -3.70 12.67
C GLN A 46 -4.52 -4.64 13.00
N VAL A 47 -4.21 -4.76 14.29
CA VAL A 47 -2.98 -5.45 14.76
C VAL A 47 -3.11 -6.97 14.84
N GLU A 48 -4.34 -7.50 14.79
CA GLU A 48 -4.65 -8.93 14.88
C GLU A 48 -4.99 -9.55 13.50
N SER A 49 -4.72 -8.81 12.41
CA SER A 49 -4.92 -9.23 11.01
C SER A 49 -3.62 -8.94 10.23
N HIS A 50 -3.69 -8.89 8.90
CA HIS A 50 -2.59 -8.60 7.98
C HIS A 50 -2.07 -7.14 8.03
N GLY A 51 -2.23 -6.43 9.16
CA GLY A 51 -1.81 -5.05 9.33
C GLY A 51 -2.62 -4.06 8.47
N GLU A 52 -3.91 -4.33 8.30
CA GLU A 52 -4.82 -3.53 7.49
C GLU A 52 -5.04 -2.14 8.10
N ALA A 53 -5.06 -1.12 7.25
CA ALA A 53 -5.28 0.26 7.65
C ALA A 53 -6.74 0.68 7.43
N TRP A 54 -7.26 1.47 8.37
CA TRP A 54 -8.64 1.96 8.35
C TRP A 54 -8.67 3.45 8.67
N TYR A 55 -9.48 4.24 7.96
CA TYR A 55 -9.71 5.65 8.27
C TYR A 55 -11.10 5.84 8.88
N ILE A 56 -11.18 6.47 10.04
CA ILE A 56 -12.46 6.85 10.66
C ILE A 56 -12.82 8.25 10.18
N ASN A 57 -13.84 8.36 9.33
CA ASN A 57 -14.23 9.65 8.79
C ASN A 57 -14.79 10.55 9.93
N PRO A 58 -14.28 11.78 10.11
CA PRO A 58 -14.68 12.66 11.20
C PRO A 58 -16.15 13.14 11.11
N ASP A 59 -16.70 13.19 9.90
CA ASP A 59 -18.05 13.68 9.65
C ASP A 59 -19.11 12.61 9.98
N ASN A 60 -18.90 11.36 9.54
CA ASN A 60 -19.89 10.29 9.70
C ASN A 60 -19.53 9.20 10.72
N GLY A 61 -18.30 9.17 11.24
CA GLY A 61 -17.83 8.16 12.20
C GLY A 61 -17.64 6.74 11.62
N GLN A 62 -17.83 6.55 10.32
CA GLN A 62 -17.69 5.25 9.68
C GLN A 62 -16.21 4.96 9.38
N ARG A 63 -15.83 3.68 9.46
CA ARG A 63 -14.50 3.21 9.06
C ARG A 63 -14.47 2.92 7.56
N TYR A 64 -13.39 3.34 6.91
CA TYR A 64 -13.13 3.10 5.51
C TYR A 64 -11.84 2.31 5.37
N TYR A 65 -11.84 1.33 4.47
CA TYR A 65 -10.67 0.49 4.22
C TYR A 65 -9.59 1.28 3.46
N LEU A 66 -8.35 1.17 3.92
CA LEU A 66 -7.16 1.76 3.30
C LEU A 66 -6.11 0.70 2.94
N GLY A 67 -6.45 -0.59 3.01
CA GLY A 67 -5.47 -1.67 2.93
C GLY A 67 -4.75 -1.78 1.58
N ARG A 68 -5.31 -1.24 0.49
CA ARG A 68 -4.64 -1.15 -0.81
C ARG A 68 -4.42 0.30 -1.25
N PRO A 69 -3.35 0.60 -1.99
CA PRO A 69 -3.09 1.95 -2.50
C PRO A 69 -4.28 2.55 -3.28
N ALA A 70 -4.94 1.76 -4.14
CA ALA A 70 -6.10 2.20 -4.90
C ALA A 70 -7.30 2.60 -4.01
N ASP A 71 -7.49 1.93 -2.88
CA ASP A 71 -8.59 2.24 -1.95
C ASP A 71 -8.31 3.56 -1.22
N ALA A 72 -7.07 3.75 -0.75
CA ALA A 72 -6.62 5.00 -0.14
C ALA A 72 -6.75 6.18 -1.13
N PHE A 73 -6.38 5.98 -2.40
CA PHE A 73 -6.53 6.99 -3.44
C PHE A 73 -7.99 7.38 -3.68
N ASN A 74 -8.86 6.39 -3.88
CA ASN A 74 -10.29 6.63 -4.08
C ASN A 74 -10.92 7.36 -2.89
N LEU A 75 -10.49 7.02 -1.68
CA LEU A 75 -10.92 7.67 -0.46
C LEU A 75 -10.49 9.13 -0.41
N MET A 76 -9.20 9.42 -0.66
CA MET A 76 -8.67 10.78 -0.68
C MET A 76 -9.42 11.64 -1.70
N ARG A 77 -9.67 11.11 -2.90
CA ARG A 77 -10.40 11.84 -3.96
C ARG A 77 -11.85 12.13 -3.60
N THR A 78 -12.51 11.23 -2.89
CA THR A 78 -13.96 11.33 -2.63
C THR A 78 -14.29 12.08 -1.34
N LEU A 79 -13.49 11.89 -0.30
CA LEU A 79 -13.70 12.51 1.01
C LEU A 79 -12.83 13.75 1.22
N GLY A 80 -11.90 14.01 0.31
CA GLY A 80 -10.98 15.13 0.39
C GLY A 80 -11.70 16.47 0.32
N LEU A 81 -11.39 17.34 1.28
CA LEU A 81 -11.88 18.71 1.31
C LEU A 81 -10.93 19.61 0.53
N GLY A 82 -11.44 20.31 -0.49
CA GLY A 82 -10.66 21.29 -1.24
C GLY A 82 -10.19 22.45 -0.35
N ILE A 83 -8.93 22.84 -0.51
CA ILE A 83 -8.32 24.01 0.14
C ILE A 83 -7.52 24.84 -0.87
N SER A 84 -7.57 26.17 -0.75
CA SER A 84 -6.75 27.09 -1.55
C SER A 84 -5.31 27.11 -1.03
N ASN A 85 -4.33 27.45 -1.88
CA ASN A 85 -2.94 27.58 -1.46
C ASN A 85 -2.80 28.69 -0.40
N ALA A 86 -3.49 29.83 -0.58
CA ALA A 86 -3.48 30.92 0.38
C ALA A 86 -3.98 30.52 1.78
N ASP A 87 -5.07 29.75 1.85
CA ASP A 87 -5.59 29.26 3.13
C ASP A 87 -4.68 28.21 3.76
N PHE A 88 -4.10 27.32 2.95
CA PHE A 88 -3.15 26.31 3.42
C PHE A 88 -1.90 26.97 4.01
N ASP A 89 -1.32 27.93 3.30
CA ASP A 89 -0.09 28.62 3.70
C ASP A 89 -0.30 29.48 4.95
N LYS A 90 -1.49 30.06 5.11
CA LYS A 90 -1.88 30.81 6.32
C LYS A 90 -1.75 29.99 7.60
N TYR A 91 -1.86 28.67 7.51
CA TYR A 91 -1.76 27.78 8.68
C TYR A 91 -0.33 27.48 9.11
N SER A 92 0.69 27.84 8.31
CA SER A 92 2.11 27.74 8.69
C SER A 92 2.49 26.36 9.27
N GLY A 93 1.91 25.29 8.72
CA GLY A 93 2.19 23.90 9.14
C GLY A 93 1.26 23.30 10.21
N ALA A 94 0.35 24.08 10.80
CA ALA A 94 -0.61 23.58 11.80
C ALA A 94 -2.06 23.98 11.49
N ALA A 95 -2.90 23.00 11.23
CA ALA A 95 -4.29 23.21 10.86
C ALA A 95 -5.15 23.71 12.04
N PRO A 96 -6.23 24.45 11.77
CA PRO A 96 -7.23 24.75 12.79
C PRO A 96 -7.98 23.48 13.21
N LYS A 97 -8.39 23.39 14.48
CA LYS A 97 -9.07 22.21 15.06
C LYS A 97 -10.27 21.69 14.25
N ARG A 98 -11.00 22.55 13.54
CA ARG A 98 -12.13 22.15 12.68
C ARG A 98 -11.73 21.24 11.50
N LEU A 99 -10.44 21.22 11.15
CA LEU A 99 -9.89 20.37 10.11
C LEU A 99 -9.21 19.11 10.67
N ALA A 100 -9.23 18.92 12.00
CA ALA A 100 -8.61 17.77 12.65
C ALA A 100 -9.13 16.45 12.04
N GLY A 101 -8.20 15.61 11.60
CA GLY A 101 -8.51 14.31 11.01
C GLY A 101 -9.06 14.36 9.59
N LYS A 102 -9.19 15.54 8.97
CA LYS A 102 -9.64 15.64 7.58
C LYS A 102 -8.50 15.39 6.61
N ILE A 103 -8.87 14.90 5.43
CA ILE A 103 -8.01 14.88 4.25
C ILE A 103 -8.29 16.16 3.46
N LEU A 104 -7.26 16.93 3.15
CA LEU A 104 -7.33 18.17 2.40
C LEU A 104 -6.71 17.97 1.01
N LEU A 105 -7.31 18.57 -0.01
CA LEU A 105 -6.80 18.59 -1.38
C LEU A 105 -6.46 20.02 -1.77
N LYS A 106 -5.17 20.31 -2.04
CA LYS A 106 -4.75 21.61 -2.57
C LYS A 106 -5.17 21.72 -4.04
N VAL A 107 -6.35 22.31 -4.28
CA VAL A 107 -6.97 22.32 -5.61
C VAL A 107 -6.21 23.18 -6.63
N GLN A 108 -5.38 24.11 -6.16
CA GLN A 108 -4.53 24.99 -6.97
C GLN A 108 -3.11 24.43 -7.17
N ASP A 109 -2.79 23.30 -6.56
CA ASP A 109 -1.46 22.68 -6.59
C ASP A 109 -1.58 21.22 -7.02
N LYS A 110 -2.14 21.02 -8.23
CA LYS A 110 -2.33 19.71 -8.88
C LYS A 110 -3.11 18.68 -8.03
N GLY A 111 -3.89 19.13 -7.05
CA GLY A 111 -4.68 18.24 -6.19
C GLY A 111 -3.88 17.50 -5.13
N GLN A 112 -2.70 17.98 -4.74
CA GLN A 112 -1.90 17.39 -3.66
C GLN A 112 -2.74 17.14 -2.40
N ALA A 113 -2.63 15.93 -1.85
CA ALA A 113 -3.42 15.50 -0.70
C ALA A 113 -2.61 15.60 0.61
N TYR A 114 -3.28 16.05 1.68
CA TYR A 114 -2.70 16.14 3.02
C TYR A 114 -3.66 15.58 4.06
N TYR A 115 -3.19 14.75 4.99
CA TYR A 115 -3.91 14.36 6.19
C TYR A 115 -3.59 15.32 7.33
N VAL A 116 -4.62 15.83 8.01
CA VAL A 116 -4.44 16.62 9.22
C VAL A 116 -4.48 15.69 10.42
N ASN A 117 -3.37 15.47 11.11
CA ASN A 117 -3.36 14.60 12.28
C ASN A 117 -4.21 15.23 13.41
N PRO A 118 -5.24 14.54 13.94
CA PRO A 118 -6.13 15.13 14.92
C PRO A 118 -5.51 15.29 16.31
N VAL A 119 -4.29 14.78 16.55
CA VAL A 119 -3.56 14.97 17.83
C VAL A 119 -2.80 16.30 17.82
N ASP A 120 -1.93 16.50 16.83
CA ASP A 120 -0.98 17.61 16.77
C ASP A 120 -1.33 18.66 15.70
N LEU A 121 -2.39 18.43 14.92
CA LEU A 121 -2.90 19.27 13.84
C LEU A 121 -1.91 19.49 12.69
N LYS A 122 -0.83 18.71 12.62
CA LYS A 122 0.14 18.83 11.54
C LYS A 122 -0.42 18.30 10.23
N PHE A 123 -0.03 18.94 9.13
CA PHE A 123 -0.29 18.45 7.79
C PHE A 123 0.74 17.37 7.44
N HIS A 124 0.26 16.19 7.08
CA HIS A 124 1.06 15.11 6.55
C HIS A 124 0.75 14.97 5.07
N TYR A 125 1.74 15.27 4.23
CA TYR A 125 1.59 15.13 2.79
C TYR A 125 1.39 13.67 2.43
N LEU A 126 0.26 13.33 1.80
CA LEU A 126 -0.09 11.96 1.44
C LEU A 126 0.49 11.53 0.09
N GLY A 127 1.16 12.43 -0.65
CA GLY A 127 1.92 12.08 -1.84
C GLY A 127 1.14 11.22 -2.84
N ARG A 128 1.77 10.13 -3.29
CA ARG A 128 1.17 9.13 -4.17
C ARG A 128 0.48 8.03 -3.33
N PRO A 129 -0.35 7.18 -3.94
CA PRO A 129 -1.10 6.15 -3.21
C PRO A 129 -0.25 5.25 -2.28
N ALA A 130 0.97 4.90 -2.69
CA ALA A 130 1.90 4.12 -1.87
C ALA A 130 2.46 4.92 -0.67
N ASP A 131 2.79 6.19 -0.88
CA ASP A 131 3.30 7.10 0.16
C ASP A 131 2.22 7.37 1.23
N ALA A 132 0.97 7.54 0.78
CA ALA A 132 -0.19 7.70 1.65
C ALA A 132 -0.33 6.51 2.59
N PHE A 133 -0.22 5.28 2.05
CA PHE A 133 -0.33 4.05 2.84
C PHE A 133 0.77 3.94 3.91
N ALA A 134 2.01 4.28 3.56
CA ALA A 134 3.14 4.32 4.48
C ALA A 134 2.93 5.29 5.64
N ILE A 135 2.49 6.51 5.34
CA ILE A 135 2.17 7.53 6.35
C ILE A 135 0.98 7.09 7.21
N MET A 136 -0.02 6.47 6.59
CA MET A 136 -1.19 5.91 7.28
C MET A 136 -0.78 4.80 8.26
N LYS A 137 0.20 3.96 7.93
CA LYS A 137 0.78 3.00 8.87
C LYS A 137 1.55 3.67 10.01
N MET A 138 2.36 4.69 9.71
CA MET A 138 3.14 5.39 10.74
C MET A 138 2.26 6.11 11.77
N LEU A 139 1.21 6.77 11.32
CA LEU A 139 0.30 7.56 12.16
C LEU A 139 -0.83 6.72 12.76
N GLY A 140 -0.94 5.47 12.33
CA GLY A 140 -2.05 4.59 12.65
C GLY A 140 -2.03 4.14 14.11
N LEU A 141 -3.16 4.29 14.79
CA LEU A 141 -3.35 3.76 16.13
C LEU A 141 -3.72 2.27 16.07
N GLY A 142 -2.97 1.41 16.77
CA GLY A 142 -3.29 0.00 16.85
C GLY A 142 -4.68 -0.26 17.44
N ILE A 143 -5.46 -1.15 16.81
CA ILE A 143 -6.79 -1.55 17.26
C ILE A 143 -7.01 -3.06 17.08
N SER A 144 -7.65 -3.70 18.07
CA SER A 144 -8.05 -5.11 18.00
C SER A 144 -9.27 -5.32 17.11
N ASN A 145 -9.46 -6.55 16.62
CA ASN A 145 -10.59 -6.93 15.77
C ASN A 145 -11.93 -6.67 16.50
N GLN A 146 -12.00 -7.01 17.78
CA GLN A 146 -13.19 -6.81 18.61
C GLN A 146 -13.58 -5.32 18.72
N ASN A 147 -12.60 -4.44 18.88
CA ASN A 147 -12.85 -3.01 19.00
C ASN A 147 -13.15 -2.37 17.65
N LEU A 148 -12.43 -2.79 16.60
CA LEU A 148 -12.68 -2.32 15.25
C LEU A 148 -14.13 -2.64 14.83
N ASN A 149 -14.64 -3.84 15.11
CA ASN A 149 -16.00 -4.30 14.79
C ASN A 149 -17.14 -3.52 15.47
N LYS A 150 -16.83 -2.70 16.48
CA LYS A 150 -17.80 -1.76 17.06
C LYS A 150 -18.01 -0.52 16.18
N ILE A 151 -17.13 -0.29 15.20
CA ILE A 151 -17.18 0.86 14.30
C ILE A 151 -17.75 0.41 12.95
N ALA A 152 -18.85 1.04 12.54
CA ALA A 152 -19.54 0.71 11.30
C ALA A 152 -18.64 0.88 10.07
N VAL A 153 -18.53 -0.17 9.25
CA VAL A 153 -17.81 -0.13 7.97
C VAL A 153 -18.65 0.56 6.90
N ARG A 154 -18.01 1.42 6.11
CA ARG A 154 -18.64 1.95 4.90
C ARG A 154 -18.53 0.93 3.76
N SER A 155 -19.61 0.21 3.47
CA SER A 155 -19.71 -0.66 2.30
C SER A 155 -19.69 0.15 0.99
N GLY A 156 -19.06 -0.40 -0.06
CA GLY A 156 -18.97 0.23 -1.39
C GLY A 156 -17.72 1.09 -1.63
N PHE A 157 -16.81 1.18 -0.66
CA PHE A 157 -15.48 1.79 -0.81
C PHE A 157 -14.41 0.71 -0.78
N GLY A 158 -13.70 0.51 -1.91
CA GLY A 158 -12.43 -0.23 -1.93
C GLY A 158 -12.49 -1.70 -1.47
N GLN A 159 -13.65 -2.36 -1.57
CA GLN A 159 -13.81 -3.74 -1.16
C GLN A 159 -14.16 -4.59 -2.38
N THR A 160 -13.23 -5.44 -2.83
CA THR A 160 -13.57 -6.57 -3.70
C THR A 160 -14.35 -7.60 -2.90
N LYS A 161 -15.34 -8.26 -3.53
CA LYS A 161 -16.39 -9.15 -2.99
C LYS A 161 -16.03 -10.22 -1.92
N SER A 162 -14.78 -10.36 -1.50
CA SER A 162 -14.35 -11.41 -0.56
C SER A 162 -14.58 -11.09 0.93
N GLN A 163 -14.93 -9.86 1.32
CA GLN A 163 -15.18 -9.50 2.73
C GLN A 163 -16.67 -9.22 3.04
N SER A 164 -17.56 -9.24 2.04
CA SER A 164 -19.01 -9.10 2.25
C SER A 164 -19.71 -10.43 2.57
N GLN A 165 -19.03 -11.58 2.51
CA GLN A 165 -19.67 -12.90 2.71
C GLN A 165 -19.44 -13.52 4.10
N THR A 166 -18.51 -13.02 4.92
CA THR A 166 -18.29 -13.60 6.26
C THR A 166 -19.31 -13.14 7.30
N GLU A 167 -20.17 -12.16 6.99
CA GLU A 167 -21.20 -11.64 7.91
C GLU A 167 -22.64 -12.00 7.52
N GLN A 168 -22.86 -12.75 6.42
CA GLN A 168 -24.20 -13.13 5.96
C GLN A 168 -24.50 -14.65 5.97
N GLU A 169 -23.54 -15.50 6.38
CA GLU A 169 -23.77 -16.97 6.44
C GLU A 169 -24.22 -17.51 7.80
N ASN A 170 -24.29 -16.69 8.86
CA ASN A 170 -24.76 -17.14 10.18
C ASN A 170 -26.27 -17.01 10.42
N SER A 171 -27.09 -16.80 9.37
CA SER A 171 -28.55 -16.80 9.51
C SER A 171 -29.31 -17.77 8.60
N ASN A 172 -28.64 -18.52 7.72
CA ASN A 172 -29.30 -19.45 6.79
C ASN A 172 -28.63 -20.84 6.82
N GLN A 173 -28.60 -21.48 7.99
CA GLN A 173 -28.58 -22.94 8.08
C GLN A 173 -29.94 -23.42 8.56
N ASP A 174 -30.91 -23.33 7.68
CA ASP A 174 -32.04 -24.25 7.61
C ASP A 174 -32.76 -23.95 6.29
N ILE A 175 -33.08 -25.01 5.55
CA ILE A 175 -33.74 -25.08 4.24
C ILE A 175 -32.79 -25.43 3.07
N GLN A 176 -32.95 -26.70 2.66
CA GLN A 176 -32.61 -27.36 1.40
C GLN A 176 -31.28 -28.12 1.27
N ASN A 177 -31.27 -29.29 1.93
CA ASN A 177 -30.89 -30.53 1.26
C ASN A 177 -31.92 -30.89 0.18
N GLY A 178 -31.49 -31.07 -1.08
CA GLY A 178 -32.28 -31.77 -2.08
C GLY A 178 -31.95 -31.43 -3.53
N LEU A 179 -31.49 -32.45 -4.27
CA LEU A 179 -31.49 -32.61 -5.75
C LEU A 179 -30.32 -31.91 -6.49
N LEU A 180 -29.61 -32.47 -7.48
CA LEU A 180 -29.56 -33.77 -8.17
C LEU A 180 -28.27 -33.81 -9.03
N ASN A 181 -27.86 -35.02 -9.41
CA ASN A 181 -26.79 -35.41 -10.35
C ASN A 181 -26.82 -34.73 -11.74
N GLY A 182 -25.65 -34.68 -12.40
CA GLY A 182 -25.55 -34.57 -13.86
C GLY A 182 -24.12 -34.52 -14.41
N ASN A 183 -23.65 -35.63 -15.00
CA ASN A 183 -22.42 -35.77 -15.79
C ASN A 183 -22.41 -34.94 -17.08
N GLY A 184 -21.22 -34.61 -17.59
CA GLY A 184 -21.03 -34.08 -18.95
C GLY A 184 -19.56 -34.12 -19.41
N GLN A 185 -19.20 -35.20 -20.09
CA GLN A 185 -17.93 -35.45 -20.77
C GLN A 185 -18.00 -34.99 -22.23
N SER A 186 -16.90 -34.47 -22.78
CA SER A 186 -16.67 -34.48 -24.23
C SER A 186 -15.17 -34.43 -24.55
N ASP A 187 -14.70 -35.56 -25.08
CA ASP A 187 -13.44 -35.75 -25.81
C ASP A 187 -13.44 -35.00 -27.16
N GLY A 188 -12.24 -34.75 -27.70
CA GLY A 188 -12.06 -34.30 -29.08
C GLY A 188 -10.59 -34.17 -29.50
N ALA A 189 -10.02 -35.25 -30.00
CA ALA A 189 -8.64 -35.41 -30.50
C ALA A 189 -8.43 -34.89 -31.94
N GLY A 190 -7.15 -34.71 -32.34
CA GLY A 190 -6.70 -34.59 -33.75
C GLY A 190 -5.24 -34.12 -33.89
N VAL A 191 -4.23 -35.00 -33.93
CA VAL A 191 -3.44 -35.46 -35.13
C VAL A 191 -2.46 -34.38 -35.68
N VAL A 192 -1.16 -34.39 -35.36
CA VAL A 192 0.03 -35.10 -35.96
C VAL A 192 0.26 -34.87 -37.45
N ILE A 193 1.43 -34.30 -37.84
CA ILE A 193 2.40 -34.81 -38.87
C ILE A 193 3.81 -34.20 -38.63
N GLU A 194 4.84 -35.06 -38.69
CA GLU A 194 6.30 -34.80 -38.65
C GLU A 194 6.93 -34.54 -40.04
N ASN A 195 8.19 -34.05 -40.07
CA ASN A 195 9.31 -34.35 -41.01
C ASN A 195 10.43 -33.30 -40.76
N ILE A 196 11.63 -33.53 -40.21
CA ILE A 196 12.83 -34.35 -40.55
C ILE A 196 13.57 -33.96 -41.85
N ALA A 197 14.76 -33.35 -41.69
CA ALA A 197 16.06 -33.56 -42.39
C ALA A 197 17.08 -32.52 -41.83
N THR A 198 18.24 -32.77 -41.18
CA THR A 198 19.54 -33.44 -41.54
C THR A 198 20.07 -33.03 -42.92
N SER A 199 21.31 -32.57 -43.17
CA SER A 199 22.60 -32.71 -42.47
C SER A 199 23.71 -31.78 -43.05
N THR A 200 24.82 -31.70 -42.29
CA THR A 200 26.27 -31.68 -42.67
C THR A 200 26.98 -30.48 -43.33
N GLU A 201 27.96 -29.97 -42.55
CA GLU A 201 29.38 -29.67 -42.81
C GLU A 201 29.87 -29.33 -44.23
N ASP A 202 30.59 -28.20 -44.34
CA ASP A 202 31.89 -28.17 -45.01
C ASP A 202 32.83 -27.12 -44.40
N VAL A 203 34.03 -27.56 -44.05
CA VAL A 203 35.16 -26.80 -43.53
C VAL A 203 36.08 -26.48 -44.70
N ALA A 204 36.35 -25.20 -44.96
CA ALA A 204 37.50 -24.79 -45.77
C ALA A 204 38.03 -23.43 -45.31
N THR A 205 39.18 -23.47 -44.63
CA THR A 205 40.08 -22.34 -44.38
C THR A 205 40.78 -21.90 -45.66
N SER A 206 40.73 -20.61 -46.01
CA SER A 206 41.87 -19.94 -46.64
C SER A 206 41.86 -18.42 -46.39
N THR A 207 43.06 -17.90 -46.19
CA THR A 207 43.42 -16.57 -45.69
C THR A 207 43.67 -15.52 -46.78
N ASN A 208 43.36 -14.27 -46.43
CA ASN A 208 44.01 -12.98 -46.74
C ASN A 208 43.55 -12.08 -47.91
N LYS A 209 43.03 -10.90 -47.49
CA LYS A 209 43.21 -9.48 -47.95
C LYS A 209 42.94 -9.15 -49.42
N ASN A 210 42.19 -8.11 -49.79
CA ASN A 210 42.17 -6.74 -49.25
C ASN A 210 40.91 -5.98 -49.76
N GLU A 211 40.36 -5.05 -48.94
CA GLU A 211 39.68 -3.76 -49.28
C GLU A 211 38.48 -3.80 -50.27
N THR A 212 37.30 -3.18 -50.07
CA THR A 212 36.89 -1.96 -49.35
C THR A 212 35.35 -1.86 -49.44
N GLY A 213 34.67 -1.52 -48.34
CA GLY A 213 33.53 -0.59 -48.32
C GLY A 213 32.10 -1.06 -48.67
N GLU A 214 31.43 -1.74 -47.74
CA GLU A 214 29.98 -1.70 -47.44
C GLU A 214 29.80 -2.60 -46.20
N VAL A 215 29.10 -2.30 -45.11
CA VAL A 215 27.78 -1.71 -44.89
C VAL A 215 27.83 -1.17 -43.44
N ASP A 216 27.31 0.04 -43.20
CA ASP A 216 27.09 0.53 -41.83
C ASP A 216 26.13 -0.43 -41.12
N SER A 217 26.69 -1.20 -40.18
CA SER A 217 25.96 -2.00 -39.22
C SER A 217 25.19 -1.05 -38.31
N GLU A 218 23.88 -0.97 -38.52
CA GLU A 218 22.93 -0.29 -37.65
C GLU A 218 23.10 -0.83 -36.23
N THR A 219 23.79 -0.03 -35.42
CA THR A 219 24.01 -0.32 -34.01
C THR A 219 22.66 -0.21 -33.33
N ALA A 220 22.14 -1.33 -32.82
CA ALA A 220 20.96 -1.34 -31.97
C ALA A 220 21.15 -0.28 -30.88
N THR A 221 20.39 0.81 -31.00
CA THR A 221 20.35 1.89 -30.02
C THR A 221 19.73 1.32 -28.76
N THR A 222 20.57 0.86 -27.84
CA THR A 222 20.14 0.51 -26.49
C THR A 222 19.48 1.76 -25.91
N THR A 223 18.16 1.71 -25.72
CA THR A 223 17.42 2.76 -25.00
C THR A 223 18.07 2.93 -23.64
N THR A 224 18.89 3.98 -23.51
CA THR A 224 19.49 4.35 -22.25
C THR A 224 18.65 5.49 -21.70
N CYS A 225 17.67 5.16 -20.86
CA CYS A 225 17.00 6.16 -20.05
C CYS A 225 17.78 6.37 -18.75
N TYR A 226 17.81 7.61 -18.27
CA TYR A 226 18.44 7.97 -17.00
C TYR A 226 17.39 8.00 -15.89
N PHE A 227 17.71 7.38 -14.77
CA PHE A 227 16.87 7.32 -13.59
C PHE A 227 17.23 8.43 -12.61
N LYS A 228 16.28 9.31 -12.32
CA LYS A 228 16.35 10.19 -11.16
C LYS A 228 16.12 9.34 -9.90
N GLY A 229 17.18 9.07 -9.15
CA GLY A 229 17.17 8.30 -7.91
C GLY A 229 17.00 9.20 -6.68
N GLU A 230 15.87 9.05 -5.99
CA GLU A 230 15.51 9.75 -4.75
C GLU A 230 15.66 8.79 -3.56
N TYR A 231 16.46 9.14 -2.56
CA TYR A 231 16.77 8.29 -1.41
C TYR A 231 16.29 8.91 -0.10
N PHE A 232 15.71 8.08 0.77
CA PHE A 232 15.03 8.49 2.01
C PHE A 232 15.62 7.78 3.22
N ARG A 233 15.77 8.52 4.32
CA ARG A 233 16.27 8.01 5.62
C ARG A 233 15.19 7.30 6.45
N ASN A 234 14.31 6.57 5.77
CA ASN A 234 13.26 5.72 6.30
C ASN A 234 12.91 4.65 5.25
N THR A 235 12.27 3.55 5.62
CA THR A 235 11.92 2.44 4.71
C THR A 235 10.63 2.66 3.91
N ASN A 236 10.02 3.83 4.02
CA ASN A 236 8.63 4.05 3.60
C ASN A 236 8.47 5.19 2.58
N LEU A 237 9.58 5.70 2.01
CA LEU A 237 9.59 6.79 1.03
C LEU A 237 8.91 8.09 1.53
N ILE A 238 8.98 8.36 2.83
CA ILE A 238 8.27 9.48 3.46
C ILE A 238 9.13 10.74 3.49
N GLY A 239 8.48 11.88 3.22
CA GLY A 239 9.06 13.21 3.30
C GLY A 239 9.81 13.59 2.03
N ASP A 240 10.62 14.65 2.12
CA ASP A 240 11.52 15.02 1.02
C ASP A 240 12.70 14.04 0.94
N ALA A 241 13.18 13.79 -0.28
CA ALA A 241 14.36 12.98 -0.49
C ALA A 241 15.57 13.59 0.21
N ASN A 242 16.31 12.77 0.96
CA ASN A 242 17.51 13.19 1.67
C ASN A 242 18.73 13.25 0.74
N LEU A 243 18.66 12.55 -0.39
CA LEU A 243 19.68 12.51 -1.43
C LEU A 243 18.98 12.29 -2.77
N VAL A 244 19.40 13.03 -3.80
CA VAL A 244 18.93 12.86 -5.19
C VAL A 244 20.16 12.66 -6.07
N VAL A 245 20.18 11.59 -6.86
CA VAL A 245 21.31 11.21 -7.72
C VAL A 245 20.78 10.64 -9.03
N GLU A 246 21.38 11.03 -10.16
CA GLU A 246 21.09 10.43 -11.46
C GLU A 246 21.80 9.08 -11.61
N ASN A 247 21.10 8.08 -12.15
CA ASN A 247 21.62 6.74 -12.34
C ASN A 247 21.35 6.27 -13.76
N GLU A 248 22.40 5.82 -14.47
CA GLU A 248 22.25 5.18 -15.79
C GLU A 248 21.48 3.86 -15.71
N LYS A 249 21.55 3.17 -14.56
CA LYS A 249 20.87 1.91 -14.31
C LYS A 249 20.58 1.72 -12.83
N ILE A 250 19.56 0.93 -12.54
CA ILE A 250 19.31 0.40 -11.19
C ILE A 250 20.07 -0.92 -11.10
N ASN A 251 21.32 -0.87 -10.64
CA ASN A 251 22.15 -2.06 -10.44
C ASN A 251 23.04 -1.88 -9.21
N PHE A 252 22.42 -1.99 -8.03
CA PHE A 252 23.06 -1.77 -6.75
C PHE A 252 23.19 -3.07 -5.96
N ASP A 253 24.39 -3.26 -5.40
CA ASP A 253 24.68 -4.29 -4.42
C ASP A 253 25.45 -3.63 -3.28
N TRP A 254 24.73 -3.34 -2.21
CA TRP A 254 25.29 -2.72 -1.02
C TRP A 254 25.82 -3.75 -0.02
N GLY A 255 25.60 -5.04 -0.29
CA GLY A 255 25.93 -6.11 0.65
C GLY A 255 25.37 -5.82 2.05
N LYS A 256 26.11 -6.24 3.09
CA LYS A 256 25.69 -6.09 4.49
C LYS A 256 25.91 -4.71 5.10
N SER A 257 26.88 -3.96 4.59
CA SER A 257 27.48 -2.86 5.37
C SER A 257 27.58 -1.55 4.61
N LEU A 258 27.09 -1.49 3.37
CA LEU A 258 27.05 -0.27 2.59
C LEU A 258 25.61 0.21 2.41
N GLY A 259 25.50 1.40 1.85
CA GLY A 259 24.26 1.99 1.38
C GLY A 259 24.58 3.03 0.32
N PRO A 260 23.59 3.80 -0.15
CA PRO A 260 23.80 4.84 -1.14
C PRO A 260 24.84 5.87 -0.66
N THR A 261 25.90 6.08 -1.45
CA THR A 261 26.96 7.04 -1.13
C THR A 261 26.36 8.43 -0.92
N GLY A 262 26.67 9.05 0.22
CA GLY A 262 26.14 10.37 0.60
C GLY A 262 24.86 10.34 1.43
N LEU A 263 24.12 9.23 1.50
CA LEU A 263 22.91 9.15 2.33
C LEU A 263 23.26 9.11 3.83
N GLY A 264 24.43 8.54 4.17
CA GLY A 264 24.89 8.37 5.55
C GLY A 264 24.12 7.29 6.31
N ARG A 265 23.57 6.29 5.60
CA ARG A 265 22.87 5.12 6.16
C ARG A 265 23.25 3.85 5.42
N THR A 266 23.38 2.76 6.16
CA THR A 266 23.58 1.40 5.64
C THR A 266 22.29 0.61 5.63
N ASP A 267 21.34 0.94 6.52
CA ASP A 267 20.10 0.22 6.78
C ASP A 267 18.97 1.21 7.06
N ASN A 268 17.74 0.71 7.08
CA ASN A 268 16.52 1.49 7.30
C ASN A 268 16.38 2.68 6.33
N PHE A 269 16.55 2.40 5.04
CA PHE A 269 16.41 3.39 3.98
C PHE A 269 15.48 2.89 2.88
N SER A 270 15.02 3.81 2.04
CA SER A 270 14.28 3.50 0.83
C SER A 270 14.74 4.36 -0.33
N ALA A 271 14.43 3.91 -1.53
CA ALA A 271 14.80 4.59 -2.77
C ALA A 271 13.63 4.54 -3.76
N ARG A 272 13.51 5.60 -4.54
CA ARG A 272 12.59 5.72 -5.66
C ARG A 272 13.36 6.16 -6.88
N TRP A 273 13.30 5.37 -7.94
CA TRP A 273 13.87 5.72 -9.22
C TRP A 273 12.74 5.98 -10.21
N THR A 274 12.83 7.07 -10.95
CA THR A 274 11.87 7.40 -12.02
C THR A 274 12.63 7.73 -13.30
N ALA A 275 12.19 7.17 -14.41
CA ALA A 275 12.71 7.46 -15.74
C ALA A 275 11.57 7.43 -16.77
N SER A 276 11.76 8.13 -17.89
CA SER A 276 10.95 7.95 -19.09
C SER A 276 11.84 7.27 -20.13
N CYS A 277 11.42 6.10 -20.60
CA CYS A 277 12.22 5.20 -21.42
C CYS A 277 11.49 4.92 -22.74
N TYR A 278 12.23 4.91 -23.85
CA TYR A 278 11.69 4.55 -25.15
C TYR A 278 11.66 3.03 -25.36
N PHE A 279 10.53 2.48 -25.81
CA PHE A 279 10.40 1.08 -26.20
C PHE A 279 10.07 0.98 -27.69
N ASP A 280 10.52 -0.09 -28.34
CA ASP A 280 10.37 -0.29 -29.79
C ASP A 280 9.01 -0.90 -30.19
N GLY A 281 8.18 -1.25 -29.19
CA GLY A 281 6.92 -1.93 -29.42
C GLY A 281 7.08 -3.44 -29.56
N ALA A 282 7.33 -4.12 -28.45
CA ALA A 282 7.62 -5.55 -28.41
C ALA A 282 7.19 -6.18 -27.07
N THR A 283 7.40 -7.49 -26.93
CA THR A 283 7.35 -8.14 -25.61
C THR A 283 8.70 -7.99 -24.93
N TYR A 284 8.69 -7.47 -23.72
CA TYR A 284 9.87 -7.36 -22.87
C TYR A 284 9.71 -8.19 -21.62
N GLU A 285 10.76 -8.91 -21.22
CA GLU A 285 10.83 -9.55 -19.90
C GLU A 285 11.55 -8.64 -18.93
N PHE A 286 10.89 -8.23 -17.85
CA PHE A 286 11.49 -7.48 -16.75
C PHE A 286 12.00 -8.43 -15.69
N THR A 287 13.24 -8.24 -15.25
CA THR A 287 13.85 -8.99 -14.15
C THR A 287 14.19 -8.03 -13.00
N ALA A 288 13.59 -8.24 -11.84
CA ALA A 288 13.86 -7.48 -10.63
C ALA A 288 14.55 -8.37 -9.58
N THR A 289 15.78 -8.01 -9.18
CA THR A 289 16.50 -8.69 -8.09
C THR A 289 16.65 -7.75 -6.91
N PHE A 290 16.16 -8.16 -5.74
CA PHE A 290 16.04 -7.24 -4.61
C PHE A 290 16.09 -7.91 -3.23
N ASP A 291 16.54 -7.14 -2.25
CA ASP A 291 16.59 -7.45 -0.82
C ASP A 291 16.61 -6.11 -0.06
N ASP A 292 15.60 -5.63 0.65
CA ASP A 292 14.37 -6.31 1.08
C ASP A 292 13.23 -6.24 0.07
N GLY A 293 12.52 -5.11 -0.02
CA GLY A 293 11.27 -4.99 -0.78
C GLY A 293 11.44 -4.14 -2.03
N MET A 294 10.76 -4.52 -3.11
CA MET A 294 10.76 -3.77 -4.37
C MET A 294 9.38 -3.79 -5.03
N ILE A 295 9.00 -2.68 -5.66
CA ILE A 295 7.87 -2.59 -6.59
C ILE A 295 8.36 -1.94 -7.89
N VAL A 296 8.03 -2.53 -9.03
CA VAL A 296 8.30 -1.99 -10.36
C VAL A 296 6.96 -1.60 -10.99
N TYR A 297 6.91 -0.39 -11.55
CA TYR A 297 5.77 0.19 -12.24
C TYR A 297 6.15 0.51 -13.69
N LEU A 298 5.22 0.25 -14.60
CA LEU A 298 5.23 0.67 -16.00
C LEU A 298 3.96 1.49 -16.23
N ASP A 299 4.09 2.76 -16.63
CA ASP A 299 2.98 3.71 -16.82
C ASP A 299 2.03 3.77 -15.62
N ASP A 300 2.62 3.88 -14.43
CA ASP A 300 1.95 3.86 -13.12
C ASP A 300 1.23 2.56 -12.71
N GLU A 301 1.20 1.54 -13.57
CA GLU A 301 0.68 0.22 -13.25
C GLU A 301 1.78 -0.68 -12.65
N PRO A 302 1.57 -1.29 -11.48
CA PRO A 302 2.56 -2.17 -10.86
C PRO A 302 2.65 -3.51 -11.62
N ILE A 303 3.85 -3.82 -12.13
CA ILE A 303 4.12 -5.06 -12.89
C ILE A 303 4.83 -6.13 -12.06
N ILE A 304 5.62 -5.72 -11.06
CA ILE A 304 6.27 -6.60 -10.07
C ILE A 304 6.04 -5.99 -8.69
N THR A 305 5.50 -6.75 -7.73
CA THR A 305 5.17 -6.24 -6.39
C THR A 305 5.65 -7.17 -5.28
N SER A 306 6.58 -6.71 -4.45
CA SER A 306 6.93 -7.36 -3.19
C SER A 306 7.42 -6.34 -2.17
N TRP A 307 6.51 -5.82 -1.34
CA TRP A 307 6.81 -4.85 -0.29
C TRP A 307 6.81 -5.49 1.10
N ARG A 308 7.79 -6.35 1.35
CA ARG A 308 7.93 -7.11 2.60
C ARG A 308 9.40 -7.43 2.87
N ASP A 309 9.69 -7.68 4.14
CA ASP A 309 11.03 -8.00 4.59
C ASP A 309 11.43 -9.37 4.02
N ASN A 310 12.61 -9.44 3.44
CA ASN A 310 13.12 -10.65 2.84
C ASN A 310 14.31 -11.15 3.66
N VAL A 311 14.29 -12.44 3.98
CA VAL A 311 15.42 -13.07 4.69
C VAL A 311 16.59 -13.34 3.71
N LEU A 312 16.28 -13.44 2.42
CA LEU A 312 17.21 -13.73 1.34
C LEU A 312 16.78 -12.95 0.09
N THR A 313 17.79 -12.52 -0.69
CA THR A 313 17.61 -11.89 -1.99
C THR A 313 16.64 -12.66 -2.88
N LYS A 314 15.72 -11.93 -3.51
CA LYS A 314 14.70 -12.46 -4.42
C LYS A 314 14.95 -11.98 -5.84
N THR A 315 14.59 -12.82 -6.81
CA THR A 315 14.44 -12.45 -8.21
C THR A 315 13.02 -12.73 -8.64
N MET A 316 12.40 -11.77 -9.34
CA MET A 316 11.08 -11.91 -9.95
C MET A 316 11.16 -11.47 -11.42
N GLU A 317 10.45 -12.19 -12.27
CA GLU A 317 10.38 -11.94 -13.71
C GLU A 317 8.95 -11.64 -14.13
N LYS A 318 8.79 -10.77 -15.14
CA LYS A 318 7.49 -10.42 -15.70
C LYS A 318 7.60 -10.03 -17.16
N GLU A 319 6.95 -10.79 -18.03
CA GLU A 319 6.72 -10.40 -19.42
C GLU A 319 5.63 -9.33 -19.53
N MET A 320 5.90 -8.31 -20.34
CA MET A 320 5.01 -7.21 -20.66
C MET A 320 5.01 -6.96 -22.16
N VAL A 321 3.81 -6.88 -22.77
CA VAL A 321 3.66 -6.38 -24.13
C VAL A 321 3.59 -4.86 -24.06
N ILE A 322 4.59 -4.18 -24.59
CA ILE A 322 4.74 -2.72 -24.52
C ILE A 322 4.61 -2.14 -25.92
N THR A 323 3.87 -1.05 -26.07
CA THR A 323 3.74 -0.33 -27.33
C THR A 323 5.02 0.45 -27.67
N ALA A 324 5.20 0.82 -28.94
CA ALA A 324 6.31 1.69 -29.29
C ALA A 324 6.09 3.10 -28.75
N GLY A 325 7.13 3.73 -28.21
CA GLY A 325 7.07 5.10 -27.68
C GLY A 325 7.72 5.28 -26.30
N GLN A 326 7.50 6.44 -25.70
CA GLN A 326 7.96 6.75 -24.34
C GLN A 326 7.01 6.14 -23.32
N HIS A 327 7.57 5.45 -22.34
CA HIS A 327 6.87 4.84 -21.22
C HIS A 327 7.55 5.22 -19.91
N ASP A 328 6.76 5.44 -18.87
CA ASP A 328 7.27 5.83 -17.57
C ASP A 328 7.61 4.59 -16.74
N ILE A 329 8.88 4.49 -16.34
CA ILE A 329 9.36 3.47 -15.42
C ILE A 329 9.52 4.09 -14.04
N ARG A 330 8.92 3.43 -13.06
CA ARG A 330 9.14 3.78 -11.66
C ARG A 330 9.50 2.53 -10.86
N VAL A 331 10.52 2.64 -10.03
CA VAL A 331 10.92 1.58 -9.10
C VAL A 331 10.94 2.13 -7.69
N GLU A 332 10.34 1.40 -6.78
CA GLU A 332 10.37 1.68 -5.34
C GLU A 332 11.06 0.53 -4.64
N TYR A 333 11.92 0.85 -3.68
CA TYR A 333 12.72 -0.12 -2.95
C TYR A 333 12.87 0.29 -1.49
N TYR A 334 12.98 -0.68 -0.60
CA TYR A 334 13.50 -0.43 0.74
C TYR A 334 14.48 -1.51 1.20
N LYS A 335 15.36 -1.08 2.10
CA LYS A 335 16.24 -1.93 2.88
C LYS A 335 15.95 -1.71 4.36
N LEU A 336 15.56 -2.76 5.06
CA LEU A 336 15.37 -2.76 6.49
C LEU A 336 16.71 -2.95 7.20
N ASP A 337 17.39 -4.06 6.95
CA ASP A 337 18.68 -4.40 7.57
C ASP A 337 19.55 -5.33 6.69
N ASN A 338 20.69 -5.78 7.22
CA ASN A 338 21.55 -6.81 6.61
C ASN A 338 21.87 -6.56 5.13
N PHE A 339 21.52 -7.50 4.25
CA PHE A 339 21.89 -7.46 2.84
C PHE A 339 20.99 -6.51 2.05
N GLY A 340 21.60 -5.63 1.26
CA GLY A 340 20.88 -4.72 0.37
C GLY A 340 21.23 -4.97 -1.09
N VAL A 341 20.25 -5.41 -1.89
CA VAL A 341 20.38 -5.54 -3.34
C VAL A 341 19.18 -4.84 -3.99
N ALA A 342 19.42 -4.10 -5.07
CA ALA A 342 18.37 -3.53 -5.92
C ALA A 342 18.85 -3.50 -7.36
N ARG A 343 18.31 -4.39 -8.19
CA ARG A 343 18.62 -4.49 -9.62
C ARG A 343 17.33 -4.57 -10.42
N LEU A 344 17.30 -3.84 -11.53
CA LEU A 344 16.27 -3.95 -12.56
C LEU A 344 16.94 -4.07 -13.92
N SER A 345 16.50 -5.03 -14.72
CA SER A 345 16.82 -5.13 -16.14
C SER A 345 15.57 -5.51 -16.92
N TRP A 346 15.60 -5.29 -18.22
CA TRP A 346 14.63 -5.86 -19.15
C TRP A 346 15.31 -6.16 -20.48
N GLU A 347 14.80 -7.15 -21.19
CA GLU A 347 15.25 -7.49 -22.53
C GLU A 347 14.06 -7.77 -23.46
N ASN A 348 14.25 -7.49 -24.74
CA ASN A 348 13.28 -7.86 -25.76
C ASN A 348 13.35 -9.38 -25.95
N VAL A 349 12.22 -10.07 -25.79
CA VAL A 349 12.12 -11.54 -25.86
C VAL A 349 11.44 -12.05 -27.13
N GLN A 350 11.30 -11.18 -28.14
CA GLN A 350 10.78 -11.53 -29.45
C GLN A 350 11.85 -11.87 -30.47
#